data_AF-A0A3S1DMP2-F1
#
_entry.id   AF-A0A3S1DMP2-F1
#
_cell.length_a   1.000
_cell.length_b   1.000
_cell.length_c   1.000
_cell.angle_alpha   90.00
_cell.angle_beta   90.00
_cell.angle_gamma   90.00
#
_symmetry.space_group_name_H-M   'P 1'
#
loop_
_entity.id
_entity.type
_entity.pdbx_description
1 polymer ?
#
loop_
_entity_poly.entity_id
_entity_poly.type
_entity_poly.pdbx_seq_one_letter_code
_entity_poly.pdbx_strand_id
1 'polypeptide(L)'
;MSVKYREGNEYVPFDFFKHGYSAMESSGVVYLREKYLKQFHGLCPPINDFEVPKIAAFCTSADSIPHLICKYGESSWIVYLDEDLTVELTRGVLPENIDNIRTLVLNSRIEAERAWDIAVKRYVVA
;
A
#
# COMPACT_ATOMS: atom_id res chain seq x y z
N MET A 1 -4.24 -3.37 -21.55
CA MET A 1 -4.13 -4.79 -21.96
C MET A 1 -3.96 -5.62 -20.67
N SER A 2 -4.73 -6.68 -20.41
CA SER A 2 -4.54 -7.45 -19.16
C SER A 2 -3.35 -8.40 -19.27
N VAL A 3 -2.39 -8.26 -18.36
CA VAL A 3 -1.27 -9.21 -18.23
C VAL A 3 -1.86 -10.58 -17.87
N LYS A 4 -1.45 -11.63 -18.59
CA LYS A 4 -1.85 -13.02 -18.31
C LYS A 4 -0.61 -13.82 -17.95
N TYR A 5 -0.69 -14.66 -16.93
CA TYR A 5 0.38 -15.59 -16.57
C TYR A 5 -0.10 -17.03 -16.81
N ARG A 6 0.87 -17.93 -17.04
CA ARG A 6 0.58 -19.34 -17.33
C ARG A 6 0.46 -20.11 -16.01
N GLU A 7 -0.72 -20.66 -15.75
CA GLU A 7 -1.00 -21.56 -14.63
C GLU A 7 -1.29 -22.95 -15.24
N GLY A 8 -0.30 -23.84 -15.21
CA GLY A 8 -0.37 -25.13 -15.92
C GLY A 8 -0.44 -24.95 -17.45
N ASN A 9 -1.57 -25.31 -18.06
CA ASN A 9 -1.82 -25.18 -19.51
C ASN A 9 -2.76 -24.02 -19.88
N GLU A 10 -3.20 -23.21 -18.90
CA GLU A 10 -4.10 -22.08 -19.13
C GLU A 10 -3.40 -20.74 -18.92
N TYR A 11 -3.88 -19.71 -19.63
CA TYR A 11 -3.47 -18.32 -19.43
C TYR A 11 -4.55 -17.60 -18.63
N VAL A 12 -4.28 -17.36 -17.35
CA VAL A 12 -5.20 -16.67 -16.44
C VAL A 12 -4.82 -15.19 -16.31
N PRO A 13 -5.80 -14.27 -16.21
CA PRO A 13 -5.52 -12.86 -15.94
C PRO A 13 -4.76 -12.69 -14.63
N PHE A 14 -3.76 -11.80 -14.63
CA PHE A 14 -3.03 -11.44 -13.43
C PHE A 14 -3.92 -10.62 -12.49
N ASP A 15 -4.25 -11.24 -11.37
CA ASP A 15 -4.80 -10.61 -10.17
C ASP A 15 -3.69 -10.39 -9.12
N PHE A 16 -3.49 -9.16 -8.67
CA PHE A 16 -2.45 -8.83 -7.70
C PHE A 16 -2.67 -9.54 -6.35
N PHE A 17 -3.91 -9.63 -5.85
CA PHE A 17 -4.21 -10.23 -4.56
C PHE A 17 -4.07 -11.75 -4.58
N LYS A 18 -4.43 -12.39 -5.69
CA LYS A 18 -4.29 -13.85 -5.85
C LYS A 18 -2.84 -14.25 -6.15
N HIS A 19 -2.10 -13.49 -6.95
CA HIS A 19 -0.83 -13.96 -7.51
C HIS A 19 0.42 -13.16 -7.06
N GLY A 20 0.29 -11.88 -6.69
CA GLY A 20 1.42 -11.00 -6.38
C GLY A 20 1.57 -10.66 -4.89
N TYR A 21 0.47 -10.64 -4.14
CA TYR A 21 0.42 -10.13 -2.78
C TYR A 21 1.30 -10.94 -1.81
N SER A 22 1.31 -12.27 -1.92
CA SER A 22 2.13 -13.14 -1.06
C SER A 22 3.65 -12.90 -1.23
N ALA A 23 4.10 -12.61 -2.45
CA ALA A 23 5.50 -12.30 -2.75
C ALA A 23 5.92 -10.91 -2.22
N MET A 24 4.99 -9.95 -2.17
CA MET A 24 5.27 -8.65 -1.54
C MET A 24 5.28 -8.76 -0.01
N GLU A 25 4.35 -9.52 0.57
CA GLU A 25 4.31 -9.75 2.00
C GLU A 25 5.58 -10.46 2.52
N SER A 26 6.17 -11.37 1.74
CA SER A 26 7.44 -12.00 2.12
C SER A 26 8.62 -11.03 2.13
N SER A 27 8.52 -9.90 1.42
CA SER A 27 9.50 -8.80 1.45
C SER A 27 9.27 -7.78 2.58
N GLY A 28 8.31 -8.04 3.47
CA GLY A 28 7.96 -7.15 4.59
C GLY A 28 7.01 -6.01 4.20
N VAL A 29 6.59 -5.92 2.94
CA VAL A 29 5.63 -4.93 2.44
C VAL A 29 4.22 -5.51 2.51
N VAL A 30 3.38 -4.96 3.40
CA VAL A 30 2.02 -5.47 3.65
C VAL A 30 1.00 -4.47 3.11
N TYR A 31 0.31 -4.83 2.03
CA TYR A 31 -0.71 -3.97 1.43
C TYR A 31 -2.03 -4.05 2.21
N LEU A 32 -2.83 -2.99 2.11
CA LEU A 32 -4.22 -3.04 2.57
C LEU A 32 -5.03 -4.05 1.73
N ARG A 33 -6.15 -4.55 2.27
CA ARG A 33 -7.06 -5.43 1.53
C ARG A 33 -7.55 -4.79 0.24
N GLU A 34 -7.90 -5.63 -0.72
CA GLU A 34 -8.32 -5.24 -2.07
C GLU A 34 -9.31 -4.08 -2.15
N LYS A 35 -10.36 -4.10 -1.31
CA LYS A 35 -11.36 -3.02 -1.31
C LYS A 35 -10.75 -1.64 -1.04
N TYR A 36 -9.75 -1.55 -0.16
CA TYR A 36 -9.11 -0.29 0.22
C TYR A 36 -8.04 0.11 -0.79
N LEU A 37 -7.32 -0.86 -1.35
CA LEU A 37 -6.39 -0.58 -2.45
C LEU A 37 -7.12 -0.05 -3.70
N LYS A 38 -8.30 -0.61 -4.02
CA LYS A 38 -9.15 -0.09 -5.10
C LYS A 38 -9.65 1.32 -4.82
N GLN A 39 -10.04 1.62 -3.58
CA GLN A 39 -10.40 2.99 -3.18
C GLN A 39 -9.21 3.95 -3.32
N PHE A 40 -8.02 3.53 -2.91
CA PHE A 40 -6.80 4.32 -3.11
C PHE A 40 -6.52 4.56 -4.59
N HIS A 41 -6.67 3.55 -5.46
CA HIS A 41 -6.53 3.71 -6.91
C HIS A 41 -7.61 4.60 -7.54
N GLY A 42 -8.79 4.72 -6.90
CA GLY A 42 -9.78 5.72 -7.29
C GLY A 42 -9.35 7.15 -6.96
N LEU A 43 -8.59 7.35 -5.86
CA LEU A 43 -8.05 8.64 -5.45
C LEU A 43 -6.75 9.01 -6.18
N CYS A 44 -5.93 8.02 -6.48
CA CYS A 44 -4.68 8.11 -7.21
C CYS A 44 -4.79 7.17 -8.41
N PRO A 45 -5.35 7.59 -9.56
CA PRO A 45 -5.48 6.71 -10.73
C PRO A 45 -4.10 6.38 -11.32
N PRO A 46 -3.84 5.16 -11.80
CA PRO A 46 -2.57 4.82 -12.45
C PRO A 46 -2.21 5.80 -13.58
N ILE A 47 -0.97 6.28 -13.59
CA ILE A 47 -0.48 7.24 -14.60
C ILE A 47 -0.29 6.54 -15.95
N ASN A 48 0.12 5.27 -15.91
CA ASN A 48 0.31 4.42 -17.08
C ASN A 48 0.23 2.94 -16.68
N ASP A 49 0.30 2.05 -17.67
CA ASP A 49 0.19 0.58 -17.48
C ASP A 49 1.31 -0.02 -16.61
N PHE A 50 2.43 0.69 -16.40
CA PHE A 50 3.59 0.22 -15.64
C PHE A 50 3.68 0.81 -14.24
N GLU A 51 2.90 1.84 -13.94
CA GLU A 51 2.98 2.56 -12.69
C GLU A 51 1.67 2.50 -11.91
N VAL A 52 1.66 1.59 -10.93
CA VAL A 52 0.51 1.39 -10.05
C VAL A 52 0.76 2.10 -8.71
N PRO A 53 -0.11 3.04 -8.31
CA PRO A 53 -0.06 3.67 -7.00
C PRO A 53 -0.08 2.64 -5.87
N LYS A 54 0.68 2.92 -4.81
CA LYS A 54 0.89 2.00 -3.69
C LYS A 54 0.47 2.66 -2.39
N ILE A 55 -0.18 1.87 -1.53
CA ILE A 55 -0.39 2.16 -0.12
C ILE A 55 -0.17 0.87 0.66
N ALA A 56 0.85 0.85 1.53
CA ALA A 56 1.26 -0.35 2.24
C ALA A 56 1.96 -0.01 3.55
N ALA A 57 1.90 -0.91 4.52
CA ALA A 57 2.74 -0.88 5.70
C ALA A 57 4.11 -1.50 5.37
N PHE A 58 5.18 -0.87 5.86
CA PHE A 58 6.54 -1.39 5.76
C PHE A 58 7.32 -0.92 6.99
N CYS A 59 7.83 -1.85 7.78
CA CYS A 59 8.52 -1.56 9.03
C CYS A 59 10.04 -1.61 8.81
N THR A 60 10.73 -0.51 9.07
CA THR A 60 12.20 -0.39 9.00
C THR A 60 12.88 -0.33 10.37
N SER A 61 12.09 -0.16 11.43
CA SER A 61 12.52 -0.12 12.82
C SER A 61 11.35 -0.49 13.73
N ALA A 62 11.61 -1.29 14.77
CA ALA A 62 10.61 -1.70 15.75
C ALA A 62 10.06 -0.52 16.59
N ASP A 63 10.83 0.56 16.71
CA ASP A 63 10.44 1.76 17.46
C ASP A 63 9.71 2.80 16.59
N SER A 64 9.51 2.50 15.30
CA SER A 64 8.81 3.40 14.40
C SER A 64 7.34 3.56 14.80
N ILE A 65 6.84 4.79 14.71
CA ILE A 65 5.41 5.07 14.80
C ILE A 65 4.69 4.28 13.70
N PRO A 66 3.58 3.59 14.00
CA PRO A 66 2.79 2.89 12.99
C PRO A 66 2.41 3.80 11.83
N HIS A 67 2.66 3.37 10.59
CA HIS A 67 2.42 4.19 9.42
C HIS A 67 2.19 3.38 8.14
N LEU A 68 1.64 4.06 7.13
CA LEU A 68 1.54 3.58 5.77
C LEU A 68 2.43 4.42 4.86
N ILE A 69 3.19 3.74 3.99
CA ILE A 69 3.94 4.37 2.90
C ILE A 69 3.03 4.41 1.68
N CYS A 70 2.88 5.62 1.14
CA CYS A 70 2.14 5.90 -0.06
C CYS A 70 3.09 6.31 -1.19
N LYS A 71 2.82 5.85 -2.41
CA LYS A 71 3.54 6.25 -3.62
C LYS A 71 2.57 6.45 -4.78
N TYR A 72 2.72 7.56 -5.48
CA TYR A 72 1.97 7.87 -6.70
C TYR A 72 2.79 8.83 -7.58
N GLY A 73 3.07 8.44 -8.82
CA GLY A 73 4.01 9.20 -9.66
C GLY A 73 5.42 9.14 -9.09
N GLU A 74 6.10 10.28 -9.28
CA GLU A 74 7.38 10.57 -8.65
C GLU A 74 7.25 10.97 -7.16
N SER A 75 6.02 11.02 -6.64
CA SER A 75 5.75 11.41 -5.26
C SER A 75 5.68 10.19 -4.32
N SER A 76 6.22 10.37 -3.12
CA SER A 76 6.03 9.45 -2.01
C SER A 76 5.82 10.22 -0.71
N TRP A 77 4.98 9.68 0.15
CA TRP A 77 4.66 10.27 1.45
C TRP A 77 4.29 9.18 2.44
N ILE A 78 4.32 9.54 3.71
CA ILE A 78 3.94 8.69 4.83
C ILE A 78 2.63 9.23 5.40
N VAL A 79 1.73 8.33 5.76
CA VAL A 79 0.57 8.63 6.61
C VAL A 79 0.77 7.88 7.92
N TYR A 80 1.04 8.61 8.99
CA TYR A 80 1.15 8.05 10.32
C TYR A 80 -0.23 7.62 10.82
N LEU A 81 -0.27 6.55 11.61
CA LEU A 81 -1.47 6.07 12.30
C LEU A 81 -1.48 6.63 13.72
N ASP A 82 -1.13 7.90 13.90
CA ASP A 82 -1.37 8.65 15.13
C ASP A 82 -2.83 9.14 15.19
N GLU A 83 -3.19 9.91 16.21
CA GLU A 83 -4.55 10.44 16.37
C GLU A 83 -4.92 11.40 15.23
N ASP A 84 -3.94 12.18 14.77
CA ASP A 84 -4.13 13.20 13.74
C ASP A 84 -3.96 12.67 12.32
N LEU A 85 -3.58 11.41 12.10
CA LEU A 85 -3.19 10.89 10.78
C LEU A 85 -2.19 11.82 10.08
N THR A 86 -1.11 12.15 10.79
CA THR A 86 -0.08 13.08 10.32
C THR A 86 0.47 12.62 8.98
N VAL A 87 0.68 13.57 8.07
CA VAL A 87 1.23 13.31 6.73
C VAL A 87 2.61 13.92 6.61
N GLU A 88 3.57 13.11 6.18
CA GLU A 88 4.94 13.56 5.91
C GLU A 88 5.29 13.28 4.44
N LEU A 89 5.64 14.34 3.71
CA LEU A 89 6.14 14.22 2.35
C LEU A 89 7.59 13.74 2.37
N THR A 90 7.87 12.62 1.71
CA THR A 90 9.24 12.09 1.60
C THR A 90 9.90 12.45 0.27
N ARG A 91 9.11 12.55 -0.81
CA ARG A 91 9.58 12.96 -2.14
C ARG A 91 8.44 13.54 -2.97
N GLY A 92 8.76 14.53 -3.82
CA GLY A 92 7.84 15.05 -4.82
C GLY A 92 6.88 16.09 -4.23
N VAL A 93 5.58 15.91 -4.49
CA VAL A 93 4.50 16.80 -4.03
C VAL A 93 3.34 15.95 -3.50
N LEU A 94 2.71 16.39 -2.41
CA LEU A 94 1.51 15.73 -1.91
C LEU A 94 0.35 15.85 -2.91
N PRO A 95 -0.48 14.80 -3.07
CA PRO A 95 -1.70 14.90 -3.86
C PRO A 95 -2.63 16.00 -3.35
N GLU A 96 -3.30 16.74 -4.25
CA GLU A 96 -4.28 17.78 -3.88
C GLU A 96 -5.45 17.22 -3.05
N ASN A 97 -5.74 15.93 -3.19
CA ASN A 97 -6.78 15.21 -2.47
C ASN A 97 -6.27 14.48 -1.22
N ILE A 98 -5.21 14.97 -0.57
CA ILE A 98 -4.61 14.32 0.60
C ILE A 98 -5.61 14.07 1.74
N ASP A 99 -6.59 14.96 1.95
CA ASP A 99 -7.61 14.77 2.97
C ASP A 99 -8.56 13.60 2.68
N ASN A 100 -8.83 13.32 1.39
CA ASN A 100 -9.58 12.12 1.00
C ASN A 100 -8.77 10.85 1.26
N ILE A 101 -7.44 10.92 1.09
CA ILE A 101 -6.54 9.81 1.40
C ILE A 101 -6.48 9.58 2.91
N ARG A 102 -6.39 10.64 3.74
CA ARG A 102 -6.49 10.54 5.20
C ARG A 102 -7.83 9.93 5.63
N THR A 103 -8.93 10.35 5.00
CA THR A 103 -10.26 9.77 5.23
C THR A 103 -10.31 8.29 4.87
N LEU A 104 -9.68 7.87 3.78
CA LEU A 104 -9.53 6.45 3.43
C LEU A 104 -8.74 5.69 4.50
N VAL A 105 -7.61 6.24 4.99
CA VAL A 105 -6.81 5.62 6.06
C VAL A 105 -7.62 5.51 7.34
N LEU A 106 -8.38 6.55 7.71
CA LEU A 106 -9.29 6.52 8.86
C LEU A 106 -10.35 5.42 8.72
N ASN A 107 -11.02 5.33 7.57
CA ASN A 107 -12.04 4.32 7.29
C ASN A 107 -11.47 2.89 7.16
N SER A 108 -10.15 2.76 7.05
CA SER A 108 -9.43 1.50 6.99
C SER A 108 -8.54 1.25 8.20
N ARG A 109 -8.71 2.03 9.29
CA ARG A 109 -7.81 2.05 10.45
C ARG A 109 -7.46 0.66 10.99
N ILE A 110 -8.48 -0.16 11.25
CA ILE A 110 -8.30 -1.54 11.75
C ILE A 110 -7.44 -2.38 10.80
N GLU A 111 -7.61 -2.23 9.49
CA GLU A 111 -6.80 -2.96 8.51
C GLU A 111 -5.40 -2.36 8.34
N ALA A 112 -5.24 -1.05 8.49
CA ALA A 112 -3.94 -0.39 8.47
C ALA A 112 -3.08 -0.82 9.67
N GLU A 113 -3.67 -0.86 10.86
CA GLU A 113 -3.02 -1.36 12.08
C GLU A 113 -2.68 -2.85 11.95
N ARG A 114 -3.60 -3.67 11.42
CA ARG A 114 -3.31 -5.08 11.11
C ARG A 114 -2.13 -5.23 10.15
N ALA A 115 -2.07 -4.43 9.09
CA ALA A 115 -0.98 -4.47 8.12
C ALA A 115 0.35 -4.08 8.78
N TRP A 116 0.34 -3.06 9.64
CA TRP A 116 1.50 -2.65 10.44
C TRP A 116 2.00 -3.76 11.36
N ASP A 117 1.11 -4.40 12.12
CA ASP A 117 1.47 -5.50 13.03
C ASP A 117 2.14 -6.67 12.28
N ILE A 118 1.66 -6.99 11.09
CA ILE A 118 2.27 -8.00 10.22
C ILE A 118 3.66 -7.54 9.76
N ALA A 119 3.80 -6.28 9.34
CA ALA A 119 5.08 -5.72 8.90
C ALA A 119 6.12 -5.72 10.03
N VAL A 120 5.75 -5.35 11.26
CA VAL A 120 6.63 -5.39 12.44
C VAL A 120 7.07 -6.83 12.75
N LYS A 121 6.13 -7.78 12.76
CA LYS A 121 6.46 -9.21 12.97
C LYS A 121 7.44 -9.74 11.93
N ARG A 122 7.38 -9.25 10.70
CA ARG A 122 8.30 -9.64 9.61
C ARG A 122 9.68 -9.01 9.78
N TYR A 123 9.75 -7.76 10.24
CA TYR A 123 11.02 -7.09 10.55
C TYR A 123 11.82 -7.84 11.62
N VAL A 124 11.17 -8.27 12.71
CA VAL A 124 11.82 -8.97 13.83
C VAL A 124 12.37 -10.36 13.46
N VAL A 125 11.90 -10.94 12.34
CA VAL A 125 12.29 -12.27 11.86
C VAL A 125 13.33 -12.21 10.74
N ALA A 126 13.61 -11.02 10.19
CA ALA A 126 14.60 -10.78 9.15
C ALA A 126 15.99 -10.50 9.73
#